data_AF-A0A4W3GVV3-F1
#
_entry.id   AF-A0A4W3GVV3-F1
#
_cell.length_a   1.000
_cell.length_b   1.000
_cell.length_c   1.000
_cell.angle_alpha   90.00
_cell.angle_beta   90.00
_cell.angle_gamma   90.00
#
_symmetry.space_group_name_H-M   'P 1'
#
loop_
_entity.id
_entity.type
_entity.pdbx_description
1 polymer ?
#
loop_
_entity_poly.entity_id
_entity_poly.type
_entity_poly.pdbx_seq_one_letter_code
_entity_poly.pdbx_strand_id
1 'polypeptide(L)'
;PEEEFPYNPPKPLTEEMMGECLSLLTKVGKGLTYAYVKLQAKERALTDISILTGFIYLRYVDISVNYLQDISPLSNLSNLLWIQGDENLLTSAQLSDLPYLQVANFANNHIKDTEGIGHPLLKTLNLTGNEIDSISLDENKLTNLHTLQMGKNRLENTAGLYFPTLVKLYLGTGLQA
;
A
#
# COMPACT_ATOMS: atom_id res chain seq x y z
N PRO A 1 7.34 -2.54 -26.76
CA PRO A 1 6.67 -1.22 -26.67
C PRO A 1 6.64 -0.79 -25.21
N GLU A 2 7.42 0.22 -24.85
CA GLU A 2 7.27 0.87 -23.54
C GLU A 2 5.86 1.48 -23.52
N GLU A 3 5.00 1.01 -22.61
CA GLU A 3 3.70 1.64 -22.39
C GLU A 3 3.98 3.05 -21.87
N GLU A 4 3.87 4.06 -22.75
CA GLU A 4 3.88 5.46 -22.34
C GLU A 4 2.68 5.68 -21.43
N PHE A 5 2.94 5.84 -20.12
CA PHE A 5 1.91 6.29 -19.19
C PHE A 5 1.30 7.58 -19.74
N PRO A 6 -0.04 7.73 -19.74
CA PRO A 6 -0.67 8.96 -20.19
C PRO A 6 -0.07 10.13 -19.41
N TYR A 7 0.36 11.18 -20.11
CA TYR A 7 0.89 12.38 -19.48
C TYR A 7 -0.16 12.95 -18.53
N ASN A 8 0.08 12.80 -17.23
CA ASN A 8 -0.75 13.36 -16.18
C ASN A 8 -0.05 14.61 -15.63
N PRO A 9 -0.69 15.79 -15.69
CA PRO A 9 -0.09 16.99 -15.14
C PRO A 9 0.16 16.81 -13.63
N PRO A 10 1.29 17.29 -13.09
CA PRO A 10 1.56 17.19 -11.67
C PRO A 10 0.44 17.79 -10.83
N LYS A 11 -0.09 17.00 -9.90
CA LYS A 11 -1.15 17.40 -8.96
C LYS A 11 -0.77 16.90 -7.57
N PRO A 12 0.04 17.66 -6.81
CA PRO A 12 0.39 17.30 -5.46
C PRO A 12 -0.82 17.44 -4.52
N LEU A 13 -0.86 16.61 -3.49
CA LEU A 13 -1.78 16.78 -2.37
C LEU A 13 -1.38 18.04 -1.59
N THR A 14 -2.20 19.08 -1.65
CA THR A 14 -1.91 20.38 -1.02
C THR A 14 -2.45 20.48 0.40
N GLU A 15 -1.95 21.43 1.19
CA GLU A 15 -2.48 21.75 2.53
C GLU A 15 -3.98 22.08 2.51
N GLU A 16 -4.44 22.79 1.48
CA GLU A 16 -5.87 23.09 1.29
C GLU A 16 -6.69 21.81 1.13
N MET A 17 -6.23 20.89 0.29
CA MET A 17 -6.88 19.59 0.08
C MET A 17 -6.86 18.73 1.36
N MET A 18 -5.81 18.85 2.20
CA MET A 18 -5.74 18.12 3.46
C MET A 18 -6.92 18.45 4.39
N GLY A 19 -7.40 19.71 4.38
CA GLY A 19 -8.56 20.11 5.18
C GLY A 19 -9.85 19.37 4.81
N GLU A 20 -9.99 18.96 3.55
CA GLU A 20 -11.12 18.18 3.04
C GLU A 20 -10.95 16.67 3.26
N CYS A 21 -9.70 16.19 3.21
CA CYS A 21 -9.38 14.76 3.23
C CYS A 21 -9.22 14.22 4.65
N LEU A 22 -8.83 15.07 5.62
CA LEU A 22 -8.56 14.64 6.98
C LEU A 22 -9.85 14.50 7.81
N SER A 23 -9.95 13.41 8.54
CA SER A 23 -11.07 13.13 9.43
C SER A 23 -10.64 12.29 10.64
N LEU A 24 -11.61 12.01 11.52
CA LEU A 24 -11.44 11.21 12.74
C LEU A 24 -10.43 11.83 13.73
N LEU A 25 -10.85 12.88 14.43
CA LEU A 25 -10.06 13.49 15.49
C LEU A 25 -9.93 12.53 16.67
N THR A 26 -8.70 12.13 16.99
CA THR A 26 -8.41 11.14 18.02
C THR A 26 -7.32 11.64 18.95
N LYS A 27 -7.34 11.20 20.20
CA LYS A 27 -6.26 11.43 21.16
C LYS A 27 -5.04 10.56 20.79
N VAL A 28 -3.87 11.17 20.64
CA VAL A 28 -2.68 10.49 20.07
C VAL A 28 -1.48 10.40 21.02
N GLY A 29 -1.64 10.83 22.27
CA GLY A 29 -0.59 10.74 23.28
C GLY A 29 -1.11 10.90 24.71
N LYS A 30 -0.17 11.07 25.65
CA LYS A 30 -0.50 11.47 27.02
C LYS A 30 -0.96 12.93 27.04
N GLY A 31 -1.94 13.28 27.88
CA GLY A 31 -2.47 14.65 27.99
C GLY A 31 -3.66 14.93 27.06
N LEU A 32 -3.70 16.11 26.44
CA LEU A 32 -4.80 16.60 25.60
C LEU A 32 -4.43 16.68 24.11
N THR A 33 -3.42 15.94 23.65
CA THR A 33 -2.99 15.99 22.24
C THR A 33 -3.96 15.21 21.35
N TYR A 34 -4.56 15.91 20.39
CA TYR A 34 -5.42 15.35 19.36
C TYR A 34 -4.78 15.50 17.98
N ALA A 35 -5.05 14.55 17.09
CA ALA A 35 -4.73 14.64 15.67
C ALA A 35 -5.82 13.95 14.85
N TYR A 36 -5.99 14.36 13.60
CA TYR A 36 -6.75 13.59 12.63
C TYR A 36 -5.95 12.36 12.24
N VAL A 37 -6.58 11.18 12.29
CA VAL A 37 -5.91 9.89 12.07
C VAL A 37 -6.38 9.17 10.81
N LYS A 38 -7.31 9.77 10.06
CA LYS A 38 -7.83 9.22 8.80
C LYS A 38 -7.67 10.23 7.68
N LEU A 39 -7.13 9.78 6.55
CA LEU A 39 -7.04 10.52 5.29
C LEU A 39 -7.89 9.83 4.23
N GLN A 40 -8.76 10.59 3.55
CA GLN A 40 -9.56 10.14 2.41
C GLN A 40 -9.24 11.01 1.19
N ALA A 41 -8.29 10.57 0.38
CA ALA A 41 -7.78 11.26 -0.80
C ALA A 41 -8.01 10.46 -2.10
N LYS A 42 -9.02 9.60 -2.11
CA LYS A 42 -9.43 8.79 -3.26
C LYS A 42 -9.90 9.66 -4.43
N GLU A 43 -9.56 9.25 -5.66
CA GLU A 43 -10.12 9.84 -6.90
C GLU A 43 -9.88 11.34 -7.01
N ARG A 44 -8.63 11.76 -6.81
CA ARG A 44 -8.24 13.18 -6.82
C ARG A 44 -7.23 13.49 -7.90
N ALA A 45 -6.92 12.54 -8.78
CA ALA A 45 -5.89 12.67 -9.81
C ALA A 45 -4.51 13.06 -9.24
N LEU A 46 -4.20 12.64 -8.02
CA LEU A 46 -2.97 12.98 -7.32
C LEU A 46 -1.77 12.32 -7.99
N THR A 47 -0.67 13.05 -8.12
CA THR A 47 0.62 12.53 -8.58
C THR A 47 1.69 12.55 -7.49
N ASP A 48 1.45 13.27 -6.39
CA ASP A 48 2.39 13.40 -5.28
C ASP A 48 1.64 13.48 -3.93
N ILE A 49 2.18 12.79 -2.94
CA ILE A 49 1.69 12.75 -1.54
C ILE A 49 2.82 13.08 -0.55
N SER A 50 3.87 13.77 -0.98
CA SER A 50 5.05 14.08 -0.16
C SER A 50 4.71 14.80 1.14
N ILE A 51 3.63 15.59 1.12
CA ILE A 51 3.10 16.29 2.30
C ILE A 51 2.77 15.34 3.45
N LEU A 52 2.44 14.07 3.18
CA LEU A 52 2.06 13.09 4.20
C LEU A 52 3.18 12.73 5.16
N THR A 53 4.45 12.97 4.79
CA THR A 53 5.61 12.72 5.68
C THR A 53 5.49 13.39 7.05
N GLY A 54 4.79 14.53 7.14
CA GLY A 54 4.55 15.26 8.40
C GLY A 54 3.37 14.75 9.24
N PHE A 55 2.51 13.89 8.69
CA PHE A 55 1.24 13.48 9.33
C PHE A 55 1.39 12.14 10.08
N ILE A 56 2.40 12.07 10.95
CA ILE A 56 2.89 10.85 11.64
C ILE A 56 1.84 10.09 12.47
N TYR A 57 0.70 10.72 12.76
CA TYR A 57 -0.40 10.14 13.52
C TYR A 57 -1.49 9.48 12.66
N LEU A 58 -1.36 9.52 11.33
CA LEU A 58 -2.29 8.82 10.44
C LEU A 58 -2.26 7.31 10.71
N ARG A 59 -3.46 6.73 10.72
CA ARG A 59 -3.72 5.30 10.94
C ARG A 59 -4.42 4.66 9.75
N TYR A 60 -5.24 5.43 9.04
CA TYR A 60 -6.03 4.97 7.89
C TYR A 60 -5.79 5.92 6.72
N VAL A 61 -5.24 5.42 5.62
CA VAL A 61 -4.93 6.21 4.43
C VAL A 61 -5.60 5.58 3.21
N ASP A 62 -6.51 6.32 2.59
CA ASP A 62 -7.06 6.02 1.28
C ASP A 62 -6.53 7.00 0.25
N ILE A 63 -5.71 6.50 -0.66
CA ILE A 63 -5.10 7.22 -1.80
C ILE A 63 -5.41 6.49 -3.12
N SER A 64 -6.46 5.66 -3.14
CA SER A 64 -6.84 4.88 -4.31
C SER A 64 -7.33 5.74 -5.48
N VAL A 65 -7.28 5.20 -6.70
CA VAL A 65 -7.78 5.86 -7.91
C VAL A 65 -7.07 7.21 -8.12
N ASN A 66 -5.75 7.18 -8.18
CA ASN A 66 -4.91 8.35 -8.43
C ASN A 66 -3.84 7.98 -9.47
N TYR A 67 -2.84 8.85 -9.63
CA TYR A 67 -1.74 8.68 -10.57
C TYR A 67 -0.39 8.63 -9.85
N LEU A 68 -0.38 8.05 -8.64
CA LEU A 68 0.81 7.96 -7.80
C LEU A 68 1.76 6.90 -8.36
N GLN A 69 3.04 7.26 -8.45
CA GLN A 69 4.13 6.34 -8.77
C GLN A 69 5.00 6.04 -7.54
N ASP A 70 4.94 6.91 -6.52
CA ASP A 70 5.71 6.81 -5.29
C ASP A 70 4.80 6.89 -4.06
N ILE A 71 4.98 5.94 -3.15
CA ILE A 71 4.34 5.90 -1.82
C ILE A 71 5.36 5.96 -0.67
N SER A 72 6.64 6.21 -0.96
CA SER A 72 7.70 6.38 0.03
C SER A 72 7.36 7.40 1.14
N PRO A 73 6.56 8.47 0.91
CA PRO A 73 6.09 9.36 1.99
C PRO A 73 5.35 8.66 3.13
N LEU A 74 4.77 7.47 2.91
CA LEU A 74 4.09 6.68 3.93
C LEU A 74 5.06 5.97 4.88
N SER A 75 6.35 5.83 4.53
CA SER A 75 7.35 5.06 5.30
C SER A 75 7.53 5.55 6.74
N ASN A 76 7.31 6.85 6.99
CA ASN A 76 7.48 7.43 8.33
C ASN A 76 6.20 7.38 9.18
N LEU A 77 5.09 6.87 8.63
CA LEU A 77 3.80 6.83 9.30
C LEU A 77 3.67 5.57 10.16
N SER A 78 4.50 5.48 11.19
CA SER A 78 4.64 4.29 12.05
C SER A 78 3.34 3.85 12.74
N ASN A 79 2.31 4.71 12.80
CA ASN A 79 0.99 4.41 13.35
C ASN A 79 -0.01 3.84 12.32
N LEU A 80 0.39 3.64 11.06
CA LEU A 80 -0.50 3.11 10.03
C LEU A 80 -1.01 1.72 10.40
N LEU A 81 -2.32 1.54 10.24
CA LEU A 81 -3.04 0.30 10.41
C LEU A 81 -3.58 -0.22 9.07
N TRP A 82 -3.89 0.70 8.15
CA TRP A 82 -4.61 0.41 6.93
C TRP A 82 -4.17 1.35 5.81
N ILE A 83 -3.84 0.77 4.64
CA ILE A 83 -3.51 1.49 3.42
C ILE A 83 -4.38 0.95 2.28
N GLN A 84 -5.00 1.87 1.55
CA GLN A 84 -5.66 1.63 0.28
C GLN A 84 -4.99 2.50 -0.78
N GLY A 85 -4.27 1.84 -1.69
CA GLY A 85 -3.51 2.46 -2.78
C GLY A 85 -3.71 1.71 -4.10
N ASP A 86 -4.84 1.04 -4.26
CA ASP A 86 -5.23 0.42 -5.53
C ASP A 86 -5.53 1.44 -6.61
N GLU A 87 -5.47 1.02 -7.87
CA GLU A 87 -5.72 1.86 -9.05
C GLU A 87 -4.82 3.11 -9.06
N ASN A 88 -3.52 2.87 -9.05
CA ASN A 88 -2.45 3.86 -9.16
C ASN A 88 -1.42 3.40 -10.21
N LEU A 89 -0.27 4.08 -10.28
CA LEU A 89 0.83 3.78 -11.21
C LEU A 89 2.08 3.27 -10.48
N LEU A 90 1.91 2.62 -9.32
CA LEU A 90 3.02 2.18 -8.48
C LEU A 90 3.82 1.07 -9.16
N THR A 91 5.15 1.20 -9.18
CA THR A 91 6.06 0.15 -9.67
C THR A 91 6.71 -0.66 -8.55
N SER A 92 6.58 -0.17 -7.31
CA SER A 92 7.02 -0.83 -6.08
C SER A 92 6.05 -0.52 -4.95
N ALA A 93 5.92 -1.45 -3.99
CA ALA A 93 5.22 -1.24 -2.73
C ALA A 93 6.18 -1.21 -1.52
N GLN A 94 7.47 -0.96 -1.77
CA GLN A 94 8.49 -0.89 -0.73
C GLN A 94 8.20 0.27 0.23
N LEU A 95 8.10 -0.07 1.51
CA LEU A 95 7.97 0.88 2.63
C LEU A 95 8.93 0.46 3.73
N SER A 96 9.33 1.43 4.57
CA SER A 96 9.98 1.08 5.83
C SER A 96 9.07 0.21 6.71
N ASP A 97 9.65 -0.52 7.68
CA ASP A 97 8.87 -1.41 8.55
C ASP A 97 7.76 -0.62 9.28
N LEU A 98 6.50 -0.85 8.90
CA LEU A 98 5.30 -0.31 9.55
C LEU A 98 4.80 -1.30 10.60
N PRO A 99 5.11 -1.10 11.90
CA PRO A 99 4.94 -2.13 12.92
C PRO A 99 3.48 -2.46 13.23
N TYR A 100 2.55 -1.58 12.91
CA TYR A 100 1.12 -1.75 13.19
C TYR A 100 0.26 -1.98 11.94
N LEU A 101 0.85 -2.01 10.75
CA LEU A 101 0.09 -2.14 9.51
C LEU A 101 -0.54 -3.53 9.43
N GLN A 102 -1.87 -3.58 9.26
CA GLN A 102 -2.65 -4.81 9.26
C GLN A 102 -3.26 -5.12 7.89
N VAL A 103 -3.54 -4.09 7.10
CA VAL A 103 -4.17 -4.24 5.79
C VAL A 103 -3.50 -3.31 4.80
N ALA A 104 -3.05 -3.88 3.69
CA ALA A 104 -2.54 -3.14 2.55
C ALA A 104 -3.18 -3.67 1.27
N ASN A 105 -3.69 -2.75 0.45
CA ASN A 105 -4.18 -3.06 -0.88
C ASN A 105 -3.51 -2.15 -1.91
N PHE A 106 -2.82 -2.78 -2.84
CA PHE A 106 -2.13 -2.18 -3.97
C PHE A 106 -2.55 -2.85 -5.28
N ALA A 107 -3.77 -3.36 -5.35
CA ALA A 107 -4.29 -3.97 -6.57
C ALA A 107 -4.33 -2.99 -7.74
N ASN A 108 -4.27 -3.51 -8.97
CA ASN A 108 -4.34 -2.70 -10.20
C ASN A 108 -3.29 -1.57 -10.21
N ASN A 109 -2.02 -1.97 -10.09
CA ASN A 109 -0.84 -1.12 -10.21
C ASN A 109 0.16 -1.78 -11.19
N HIS A 110 1.40 -1.31 -11.23
CA HIS A 110 2.48 -1.83 -12.08
C HIS A 110 3.63 -2.44 -11.24
N ILE A 111 3.33 -2.97 -10.05
CA ILE A 111 4.33 -3.50 -9.13
C ILE A 111 4.98 -4.74 -9.73
N LYS A 112 6.31 -4.80 -9.72
CA LYS A 112 7.08 -5.86 -10.40
C LYS A 112 7.62 -6.94 -9.47
N ASP A 113 7.76 -6.62 -8.19
CA ASP A 113 8.29 -7.52 -7.18
C ASP A 113 7.64 -7.21 -5.82
N THR A 114 7.92 -8.07 -4.84
CA THR A 114 7.40 -7.93 -3.48
C THR A 114 8.44 -7.40 -2.48
N GLU A 115 9.53 -6.79 -2.96
CA GLU A 115 10.60 -6.29 -2.09
C GLU A 115 10.06 -5.22 -1.12
N GLY A 116 10.53 -5.27 0.12
CA GLY A 116 10.16 -4.29 1.15
C GLY A 116 8.79 -4.50 1.81
N ILE A 117 7.99 -5.48 1.37
CA ILE A 117 6.71 -5.81 2.02
C ILE A 117 6.96 -6.76 3.21
N GLY A 118 7.39 -6.20 4.34
CA GLY A 118 7.86 -6.97 5.51
C GLY A 118 7.22 -6.56 6.83
N HIS A 119 5.91 -6.29 6.86
CA HIS A 119 5.28 -5.68 8.04
C HIS A 119 4.74 -6.73 9.03
N PRO A 120 5.16 -6.69 10.32
CA PRO A 120 4.98 -7.82 11.24
C PRO A 120 3.53 -8.14 11.60
N LEU A 121 2.65 -7.15 11.58
CA LEU A 121 1.22 -7.32 11.89
C LEU A 121 0.34 -7.37 10.63
N LEU A 122 0.93 -7.42 9.43
CA LEU A 122 0.18 -7.44 8.18
C LEU A 122 -0.63 -8.72 8.08
N LYS A 123 -1.96 -8.57 8.03
CA LYS A 123 -2.92 -9.66 8.02
C LYS A 123 -3.48 -9.92 6.63
N THR A 124 -3.71 -8.85 5.87
CA THR A 124 -4.28 -8.91 4.52
C THR A 124 -3.43 -8.09 3.57
N LEU A 125 -2.96 -8.74 2.52
CA LEU A 125 -2.22 -8.11 1.42
C LEU A 125 -2.93 -8.42 0.10
N ASN A 126 -3.27 -7.37 -0.65
CA ASN A 126 -3.81 -7.50 -2.00
C ASN A 126 -2.86 -6.83 -3.01
N LEU A 127 -2.34 -7.66 -3.91
CA LEU A 127 -1.45 -7.32 -5.02
C LEU A 127 -2.06 -7.78 -6.36
N THR A 128 -3.37 -8.01 -6.42
CA THR A 128 -4.06 -8.48 -7.63
C THR A 128 -3.89 -7.49 -8.78
N GLY A 129 -3.63 -7.95 -10.00
CA GLY A 129 -3.52 -7.07 -11.17
C GLY A 129 -2.28 -6.20 -11.14
N ASN A 130 -1.12 -6.82 -10.92
CA ASN A 130 0.19 -6.18 -10.98
C ASN A 130 1.06 -6.92 -12.01
N GLU A 131 2.35 -6.59 -12.07
CA GLU A 131 3.31 -7.17 -13.00
C GLU A 131 4.32 -8.11 -12.31
N ILE A 132 3.94 -8.70 -11.17
CA ILE A 132 4.85 -9.47 -10.32
C ILE A 132 5.19 -10.81 -10.99
N ASP A 133 6.46 -11.05 -11.25
CA ASP A 133 6.98 -12.30 -11.83
C ASP A 133 7.71 -13.19 -10.81
N SER A 134 8.15 -12.61 -9.69
CA SER A 134 8.95 -13.27 -8.67
C SER A 134 8.51 -12.85 -7.26
N ILE A 135 8.59 -13.79 -6.31
CA ILE A 135 8.14 -13.60 -4.94
C ILE A 135 9.36 -13.62 -4.01
N SER A 136 9.53 -12.52 -3.29
CA SER A 136 10.65 -12.23 -2.37
C SER A 136 10.18 -11.86 -0.96
N LEU A 137 8.94 -12.23 -0.61
CA LEU A 137 8.35 -11.96 0.70
C LEU A 137 9.12 -12.70 1.82
N ASP A 138 9.41 -12.01 2.93
CA ASP A 138 10.11 -12.57 4.08
C ASP A 138 9.11 -13.16 5.10
N GLU A 139 9.08 -14.50 5.18
CA GLU A 139 8.26 -15.28 6.13
C GLU A 139 8.56 -14.98 7.61
N ASN A 140 9.78 -14.56 7.94
CA ASN A 140 10.15 -14.22 9.32
C ASN A 140 9.61 -12.84 9.73
N LYS A 141 9.35 -11.97 8.76
CA LYS A 141 8.71 -10.69 8.99
C LYS A 141 7.20 -10.82 8.97
N LEU A 142 6.62 -11.47 7.97
CA LEU A 142 5.16 -11.55 7.75
C LEU A 142 4.46 -12.62 8.62
N THR A 143 4.78 -12.64 9.91
CA THR A 143 4.33 -13.64 10.89
C THR A 143 2.83 -13.63 11.18
N ASN A 144 2.09 -12.63 10.67
CA ASN A 144 0.64 -12.50 10.85
C ASN A 144 -0.14 -12.54 9.53
N LEU A 145 0.48 -12.89 8.40
CA LEU A 145 -0.20 -12.84 7.11
C LEU A 145 -1.21 -13.99 6.98
N HIS A 146 -2.50 -13.64 6.91
CA HIS A 146 -3.60 -14.61 6.81
C HIS A 146 -4.24 -14.64 5.43
N THR A 147 -4.19 -13.54 4.68
CA THR A 147 -4.79 -13.43 3.36
C THR A 147 -3.83 -12.76 2.39
N LEU A 148 -3.52 -13.48 1.31
CA LEU A 148 -2.70 -13.00 0.21
C LEU A 148 -3.46 -13.15 -1.12
N GLN A 149 -3.60 -12.04 -1.83
CA GLN A 149 -4.21 -11.99 -3.16
C GLN A 149 -3.15 -11.54 -4.17
N MET A 150 -2.83 -12.40 -5.12
CA MET A 150 -1.85 -12.13 -6.18
C MET A 150 -2.38 -12.53 -7.56
N GLY A 151 -3.70 -12.59 -7.73
CA GLY A 151 -4.31 -12.89 -9.02
C GLY A 151 -3.88 -11.92 -10.12
N LYS A 152 -3.89 -12.37 -11.38
CA LYS A 152 -3.57 -11.50 -12.53
C LYS A 152 -2.18 -10.83 -12.41
N ASN A 153 -1.18 -11.61 -11.99
CA ASN A 153 0.24 -11.24 -12.04
C ASN A 153 0.95 -12.04 -13.15
N ARG A 154 2.29 -11.93 -13.24
CA ARG A 154 3.14 -12.64 -14.21
C ARG A 154 3.90 -13.82 -13.59
N LEU A 155 3.37 -14.37 -12.49
CA LEU A 155 3.98 -15.49 -11.76
C LEU A 155 4.02 -16.77 -12.61
N GLU A 156 5.23 -17.31 -12.82
CA GLU A 156 5.41 -18.62 -13.47
C GLU A 156 5.26 -19.79 -12.49
N ASN A 157 5.54 -19.55 -11.21
CA ASN A 157 5.46 -20.55 -10.16
C ASN A 157 5.16 -19.90 -8.79
N THR A 158 5.00 -20.73 -7.76
CA THR A 158 4.69 -20.29 -6.39
C THR A 158 5.87 -20.43 -5.44
N ALA A 159 7.11 -20.52 -5.95
CA ALA A 159 8.29 -20.53 -5.09
C ALA A 159 8.34 -19.23 -4.27
N GLY A 160 8.73 -19.33 -3.00
CA GLY A 160 8.74 -18.19 -2.07
C GLY A 160 7.40 -17.97 -1.32
N LEU A 161 6.35 -18.74 -1.61
CA LEU A 161 5.10 -18.73 -0.83
C LEU A 161 5.10 -19.78 0.28
N TYR A 162 5.89 -19.54 1.33
CA TYR A 162 5.95 -20.40 2.52
C TYR A 162 5.49 -19.62 3.76
N PHE A 163 4.17 -19.52 3.95
CA PHE A 163 3.59 -18.78 5.07
C PHE A 163 2.71 -19.70 5.92
N PRO A 164 3.16 -20.18 7.09
CA PRO A 164 2.39 -21.10 7.92
C PRO A 164 1.09 -20.48 8.47
N THR A 165 1.00 -19.16 8.52
CA THR A 165 -0.19 -18.42 8.98
C THR A 165 -1.23 -18.18 7.89
N LEU A 166 -0.91 -18.48 6.63
CA LEU A 166 -1.76 -18.14 5.51
C LEU A 166 -3.01 -19.02 5.48
N VAL A 167 -4.18 -18.39 5.58
CA VAL A 167 -5.48 -19.07 5.58
C VAL A 167 -6.13 -18.99 4.19
N LYS A 168 -5.88 -17.90 3.46
CA LYS A 168 -6.48 -17.64 2.16
C LYS A 168 -5.42 -17.18 1.17
N LEU A 169 -5.29 -17.91 0.06
CA LEU A 169 -4.40 -17.59 -1.04
C LEU A 169 -5.20 -17.55 -2.34
N TYR A 170 -5.15 -16.43 -3.05
CA TYR A 170 -5.85 -16.23 -4.32
C TYR A 170 -4.84 -15.91 -5.42
N LEU A 171 -4.62 -16.86 -6.34
CA LEU A 171 -3.62 -16.73 -7.42
C LEU A 171 -4.21 -16.52 -8.83
N GLY A 172 -5.51 -16.77 -9.06
CA GLY A 172 -6.17 -16.55 -10.37
C GLY A 172 -5.48 -17.26 -11.56
N THR A 173 -6.02 -17.13 -12.77
CA THR A 173 -5.64 -17.92 -13.97
C THR A 173 -4.33 -17.44 -14.65
N GLY A 174 -3.27 -17.19 -13.88
CA GLY A 174 -1.96 -16.75 -14.38
C GLY A 174 -0.86 -17.82 -14.37
N LEU A 175 -1.05 -18.92 -13.64
CA LEU A 175 -0.09 -20.03 -13.58
C LEU A 175 -0.12 -20.79 -14.93
N GLN A 176 0.88 -20.55 -15.77
CA GLN A 176 1.18 -21.47 -16.87
C GLN A 176 2.01 -22.63 -16.29
N ALA A 177 1.49 -23.85 -16.43
CA ALA A 177 2.12 -25.07 -15.94
C ALA A 177 3.40 -25.42 -16.71
#